data_AF-A0A9P6UP04-F1
#
_entry.id   AF-A0A9P6UP04-F1
#
_cell.length_a   1.000
_cell.length_b   1.000
_cell.length_c   1.000
_cell.angle_alpha   90.00
_cell.angle_beta   90.00
_cell.angle_gamma   90.00
#
_symmetry.space_group_name_H-M   'P 1'
#
loop_
_entity.id
_entity.type
_entity.pdbx_description
1 polymer ?
#
loop_
_entity_poly.entity_id
_entity_poly.type
_entity_poly.pdbx_seq_one_letter_code
_entity_poly.pdbx_strand_id
1 'polypeptide(L)'
;MSNVGTPSTESPPAANLLQETPGATTIDSAAPASPATVMANLRRRGANAKVVVRFKGVGGVPVMKNNLFKITGNRKFSAVIQFLRKEINYKNSDPLVFYVNSAFSPAPDEIVGDLFQCFGTDGTLIVNYSVEPAWG
;
A
#
# COMPACT_ATOMS: atom_id res chain seq x y z
N MET A 1 -63.16 16.16 41.89
CA MET A 1 -63.34 14.83 42.50
C MET A 1 -62.00 14.43 43.08
N SER A 2 -61.92 14.22 44.39
CA SER A 2 -60.66 14.05 45.12
C SER A 2 -60.40 12.58 45.42
N ASN A 3 -59.14 12.14 45.29
CA ASN A 3 -58.64 10.87 45.81
C ASN A 3 -57.12 11.07 46.02
N VAL A 4 -56.62 11.40 47.23
CA VAL A 4 -56.57 10.62 48.48
C VAL A 4 -55.72 9.35 48.32
N GLY A 5 -54.57 9.29 48.99
CA GLY A 5 -53.61 8.17 48.92
C GLY A 5 -52.18 8.52 49.35
N THR A 6 -51.96 8.72 50.66
CA THR A 6 -50.66 8.81 51.35
C THR A 6 -50.00 7.41 51.51
N PRO A 7 -48.86 7.14 52.21
CA PRO A 7 -48.05 8.01 53.09
C PRO A 7 -46.49 7.80 53.11
N SER A 8 -45.82 8.55 53.98
CA SER A 8 -44.63 8.19 54.81
C SER A 8 -43.23 7.92 54.21
N THR A 9 -42.24 8.62 54.80
CA THR A 9 -41.04 8.10 55.51
C THR A 9 -40.07 7.21 54.71
N GLU A 10 -38.76 7.48 54.60
CA GLU A 10 -37.80 7.53 55.72
C GLU A 10 -36.46 8.22 55.33
N SER A 11 -35.67 8.60 56.33
CA SER A 11 -34.24 8.90 56.25
C SER A 11 -33.58 8.20 57.47
N PRO A 12 -32.25 7.90 57.53
CA PRO A 12 -31.16 8.49 56.76
C PRO A 12 -30.12 7.43 56.25
N PRO A 13 -28.80 7.35 56.61
CA PRO A 13 -27.79 6.86 55.67
C PRO A 13 -27.12 5.53 56.04
N ALA A 14 -26.48 4.87 55.08
CA ALA A 14 -25.43 3.90 55.36
C ALA A 14 -24.38 3.87 54.24
N ALA A 15 -23.11 4.04 54.61
CA ALA A 15 -22.01 3.60 53.76
C ALA A 15 -22.07 2.07 53.65
N ASN A 16 -21.76 1.53 52.47
CA ASN A 16 -21.21 0.19 52.40
C ASN A 16 -20.03 0.13 51.44
N LEU A 17 -19.06 -0.71 51.81
CA LEU A 17 -17.65 -0.62 51.46
C LEU A 17 -17.17 -2.04 51.14
N LEU A 18 -16.38 -2.20 50.05
CA LEU A 18 -15.80 -3.48 49.55
C LEU A 18 -16.85 -4.45 48.95
N GLN A 19 -16.58 -5.40 48.03
CA GLN A 19 -15.40 -5.91 47.29
C GLN A 19 -15.96 -6.63 46.02
N GLU A 20 -15.31 -6.89 44.87
CA GLU A 20 -13.97 -6.59 44.30
C GLU A 20 -14.07 -6.63 42.73
N THR A 21 -13.00 -6.49 41.93
CA THR A 21 -12.18 -7.61 41.38
C THR A 21 -11.00 -7.09 40.53
N PRO A 22 -9.99 -7.92 40.17
CA PRO A 22 -8.65 -7.43 39.84
C PRO A 22 -8.27 -7.35 38.35
N GLY A 23 -7.34 -6.43 38.06
CA GLY A 23 -6.19 -6.64 37.15
C GLY A 23 -6.43 -6.72 35.63
N ALA A 24 -6.08 -5.64 34.92
CA ALA A 24 -5.63 -5.72 33.53
C ALA A 24 -4.64 -4.58 33.17
N THR A 25 -3.36 -4.91 33.23
CA THR A 25 -2.31 -4.56 32.24
C THR A 25 -2.27 -3.14 31.64
N THR A 26 -1.19 -2.44 32.00
CA THR A 26 -0.51 -1.39 31.24
C THR A 26 -0.62 -1.52 29.70
N ILE A 27 -1.23 -0.53 29.04
CA ILE A 27 -0.82 -0.14 27.69
C ILE A 27 -0.69 1.39 27.56
N ASP A 28 0.57 1.80 27.61
CA ASP A 28 1.23 2.91 26.92
C ASP A 28 0.41 4.12 26.42
N SER A 29 0.88 5.32 26.82
CA SER A 29 0.44 6.61 26.28
C SER A 29 1.02 6.86 24.88
N ALA A 30 0.54 6.12 23.88
CA ALA A 30 0.89 6.35 22.49
C ALA A 30 0.12 7.54 21.91
N ALA A 31 0.82 8.67 21.76
CA ALA A 31 0.35 9.93 21.15
C ALA A 31 -0.35 9.72 19.78
N PRO A 32 -1.28 10.62 19.37
CA PRO A 32 -2.04 10.46 18.13
C PRO A 32 -1.10 10.32 16.92
N ALA A 33 -1.18 9.17 16.26
CA ALA A 33 -0.26 8.80 15.19
C ALA A 33 -0.36 9.80 14.03
N SER A 34 0.69 10.60 13.84
CA SER A 34 0.82 11.44 12.64
C SER A 34 0.71 10.57 11.37
N PRO A 35 0.15 11.09 10.26
CA PRO A 35 -0.01 10.31 9.02
C PRO A 35 1.32 9.73 8.51
N ALA A 36 2.45 10.39 8.80
CA ALA A 36 3.79 9.86 8.55
C ALA A 36 4.06 8.49 9.20
N THR A 37 3.61 8.26 10.43
CA THR A 37 3.81 6.99 11.17
C THR A 37 2.95 5.87 10.61
N VAL A 38 1.71 6.18 10.19
CA VAL A 38 0.82 5.22 9.53
C VAL A 38 1.39 4.82 8.17
N MET A 39 1.82 5.80 7.36
CA MET A 39 2.48 5.58 6.07
C MET A 39 3.80 4.80 6.21
N ALA A 40 4.60 5.08 7.26
CA ALA A 40 5.81 4.32 7.54
C ALA A 40 5.53 2.85 7.89
N ASN A 41 4.45 2.55 8.63
CA ASN A 41 4.03 1.18 8.91
C ASN A 41 3.50 0.45 7.66
N LEU A 42 2.72 1.14 6.82
CA LEU A 42 2.27 0.59 5.54
C LEU A 42 3.45 0.28 4.61
N ARG A 43 4.41 1.21 4.51
CA ARG A 43 5.68 1.03 3.78
C ARG A 43 6.54 -0.10 4.35
N ARG A 44 6.65 -0.27 5.67
CA ARG A 44 7.38 -1.41 6.26
C ARG A 44 6.76 -2.77 5.93
N ARG A 45 5.42 -2.87 5.84
CA ARG A 45 4.73 -4.06 5.34
C ARG A 45 4.88 -4.23 3.82
N GLY A 46 4.84 -3.14 3.06
CA GLY A 46 4.95 -3.12 1.60
C GLY A 46 6.36 -3.36 1.04
N ALA A 47 7.42 -3.00 1.76
CA ALA A 47 8.80 -3.11 1.28
C ALA A 47 9.19 -4.55 0.89
N ASN A 48 8.74 -5.54 1.67
CA ASN A 48 8.97 -6.96 1.39
C ASN A 48 7.83 -7.61 0.59
N ALA A 49 6.78 -6.87 0.23
CA ALA A 49 5.70 -7.39 -0.61
C ALA A 49 6.23 -7.65 -2.02
N LYS A 50 5.90 -8.83 -2.58
CA LYS A 50 6.25 -9.18 -3.96
C LYS A 50 5.16 -8.64 -4.89
N VAL A 51 5.51 -7.63 -5.67
CA VAL A 51 4.67 -7.05 -6.72
C VAL A 51 4.71 -7.97 -7.94
N VAL A 52 3.56 -8.19 -8.57
CA VAL A 52 3.51 -8.84 -9.89
C VAL A 52 3.54 -7.75 -10.95
N VAL A 53 4.57 -7.74 -11.80
CA VAL A 53 4.71 -6.78 -12.92
C VAL A 53 4.44 -7.49 -14.23
N ARG A 54 3.53 -6.93 -15.05
CA ARG A 54 3.19 -7.43 -16.38
C ARG A 54 3.85 -6.53 -17.44
N PHE A 55 4.82 -7.05 -18.17
CA PHE A 55 5.42 -6.34 -19.30
C PHE A 55 4.57 -6.51 -20.57
N LYS A 56 4.52 -5.46 -21.41
CA LYS A 56 3.88 -5.49 -22.73
C LYS A 56 4.72 -4.74 -23.76
N GLY A 57 5.08 -5.41 -24.84
CA GLY A 57 5.79 -4.77 -25.96
C GLY A 57 4.82 -3.98 -26.84
N VAL A 58 5.23 -2.77 -27.23
CA VAL A 58 4.45 -1.85 -28.09
C VAL A 58 5.33 -1.35 -29.23
N GLY A 59 4.80 -1.30 -30.46
CA GLY A 59 5.54 -0.79 -31.62
C GLY A 59 6.58 -1.77 -32.19
N GLY A 60 6.21 -3.04 -32.37
CA GLY A 60 7.06 -4.03 -33.07
C GLY A 60 8.33 -4.49 -32.32
N VAL A 61 8.50 -4.09 -31.05
CA VAL A 61 9.62 -4.51 -30.19
C VAL A 61 9.67 -6.02 -29.97
N PRO A 62 10.85 -6.60 -29.68
CA PRO A 62 10.98 -8.01 -29.30
C PRO A 62 10.11 -8.33 -28.07
N VAL A 63 9.13 -9.23 -28.25
CA VAL A 63 8.21 -9.62 -27.19
C VAL A 63 8.89 -10.61 -26.24
N MET A 64 8.92 -10.25 -24.96
CA MET A 64 9.44 -11.07 -23.87
C MET A 64 8.66 -12.40 -23.76
N LYS A 65 9.37 -13.54 -23.67
CA LYS A 65 8.77 -14.89 -23.65
C LYS A 65 7.86 -15.11 -22.45
N ASN A 66 8.28 -14.60 -21.29
CA ASN A 66 7.45 -14.44 -20.11
C ASN A 66 7.06 -12.96 -20.02
N ASN A 67 5.78 -12.67 -19.81
CA ASN A 67 5.29 -11.28 -19.68
C ASN A 67 4.91 -10.93 -18.25
N LEU A 68 5.15 -11.80 -17.27
CA LEU A 68 4.69 -11.64 -15.88
C LEU A 68 5.80 -12.05 -14.91
N PHE A 69 6.29 -11.09 -14.11
CA PHE A 69 7.40 -11.29 -13.17
C PHE A 69 7.02 -10.87 -11.76
N LYS A 70 7.61 -11.54 -10.76
CA LYS A 70 7.47 -11.16 -9.35
C LYS A 70 8.71 -10.39 -8.91
N ILE A 71 8.55 -9.10 -8.64
CA ILE A 71 9.62 -8.17 -8.24
C ILE A 71 9.37 -7.74 -6.79
N THR A 72 10.41 -7.64 -5.98
CA THR A 72 10.30 -7.10 -4.61
C THR A 72 9.91 -5.63 -4.66
N GLY A 73 8.87 -5.23 -3.92
CA GLY A 73 8.32 -3.88 -3.92
C GLY A 73 9.36 -2.79 -3.64
N ASN A 74 10.31 -3.04 -2.74
CA ASN A 74 11.40 -2.11 -2.40
C ASN A 74 12.50 -1.95 -3.48
N ARG A 75 12.30 -2.44 -4.71
CA ARG A 75 13.21 -2.14 -5.84
C ARG A 75 12.79 -0.85 -6.53
N LYS A 76 13.79 -0.08 -7.00
CA LYS A 76 13.58 1.07 -7.90
C LYS A 76 13.18 0.62 -9.30
N PHE A 77 12.40 1.44 -10.00
CA PHE A 77 11.99 1.21 -11.38
C PHE A 77 13.18 1.13 -12.36
N SER A 78 14.27 1.87 -12.11
CA SER A 78 15.55 1.73 -12.82
C SER A 78 16.12 0.31 -12.86
N ALA A 79 15.95 -0.48 -11.79
CA ALA A 79 16.36 -1.88 -11.78
C ALA A 79 15.47 -2.75 -12.71
N VAL A 80 14.21 -2.38 -12.86
CA VAL A 80 13.25 -3.02 -13.77
C VAL A 80 13.58 -2.71 -15.23
N ILE A 81 13.92 -1.45 -15.53
CA ILE A 81 14.41 -1.02 -16.86
C ILE A 81 15.65 -1.85 -17.27
N GLN A 82 16.63 -1.97 -16.38
CA GLN A 82 17.85 -2.75 -16.63
C GLN A 82 17.57 -4.25 -16.77
N PHE A 83 16.64 -4.79 -15.99
CA PHE A 83 16.21 -6.19 -16.09
C PHE A 83 15.56 -6.48 -17.45
N LEU A 84 14.60 -5.66 -17.88
CA LEU A 84 13.93 -5.84 -19.16
C LEU A 84 14.93 -5.79 -20.32
N ARG A 85 15.80 -4.75 -20.37
CA ARG A 85 16.82 -4.60 -21.41
C ARG A 85 17.71 -5.84 -21.57
N LYS A 86 18.06 -6.50 -20.46
CA LYS A 86 18.83 -7.76 -20.47
C LYS A 86 18.03 -8.93 -21.04
N GLU A 87 16.78 -9.10 -20.65
CA GLU A 87 15.97 -10.24 -21.10
C GLU A 87 15.63 -10.18 -22.61
N ILE A 88 15.26 -8.99 -23.12
CA ILE A 88 15.03 -8.80 -24.57
C ILE A 88 16.33 -8.56 -25.36
N ASN A 89 17.50 -8.71 -24.71
CA ASN A 89 18.84 -8.50 -25.26
C ASN A 89 18.96 -7.19 -26.07
N TYR A 90 18.40 -6.11 -25.55
CA TYR A 90 18.32 -4.81 -26.20
C TYR A 90 19.52 -3.94 -25.82
N LYS A 91 20.04 -3.15 -26.78
CA LYS A 91 21.26 -2.37 -26.55
C LYS A 91 20.98 -1.23 -25.57
N ASN A 92 21.94 -0.98 -24.68
CA ASN A 92 21.83 0.12 -23.73
C ASN A 92 21.87 1.51 -24.39
N SER A 93 22.46 1.60 -25.60
CA SER A 93 22.57 2.84 -26.38
C SER A 93 21.26 3.26 -27.05
N ASP A 94 20.32 2.33 -27.23
CA ASP A 94 19.07 2.59 -27.96
C ASP A 94 18.03 3.17 -26.97
N PRO A 95 17.24 4.18 -27.38
CA PRO A 95 16.18 4.71 -26.55
C PRO A 95 15.10 3.64 -26.34
N LEU A 96 14.61 3.52 -25.12
CA LEU A 96 13.50 2.63 -24.79
C LEU A 96 12.65 3.33 -23.74
N VAL A 97 11.41 3.66 -24.11
CA VAL A 97 10.46 4.40 -23.28
C VAL A 97 9.54 3.41 -22.56
N PHE A 98 9.20 3.71 -21.31
CA PHE A 98 8.45 2.83 -20.42
C PHE A 98 7.19 3.55 -19.93
N TYR A 99 6.05 2.85 -19.94
CA TYR A 99 4.77 3.44 -19.56
C TYR A 99 4.00 2.54 -18.60
N VAL A 100 3.66 3.06 -17.41
CA VAL A 100 2.73 2.39 -16.49
C VAL A 100 1.31 2.56 -17.01
N ASN A 101 0.59 1.44 -17.08
CA ASN A 101 -0.80 1.33 -17.51
C ASN A 101 -1.15 2.05 -18.84
N SER A 102 -0.18 2.17 -19.75
CA SER A 102 -0.27 2.90 -21.03
C SER A 102 -0.66 4.38 -20.89
N ALA A 103 -0.37 5.00 -19.75
CA ALA A 103 -0.80 6.36 -19.44
C ALA A 103 0.36 7.34 -19.18
N PHE A 104 1.38 6.94 -18.42
CA PHE A 104 2.48 7.84 -18.03
C PHE A 104 3.80 7.09 -17.87
N SER A 105 4.93 7.80 -18.00
CA SER A 105 6.27 7.26 -17.73
C SER A 105 6.67 7.54 -16.27
N PRO A 106 6.89 6.52 -15.42
CA PRO A 106 7.37 6.73 -14.05
C PRO A 106 8.84 7.16 -14.04
N ALA A 107 9.26 7.87 -12.98
CA ALA A 107 10.66 8.22 -12.80
C ALA A 107 11.52 6.97 -12.50
N PRO A 108 12.80 6.91 -12.92
CA PRO A 108 13.68 5.75 -12.67
C PRO A 108 13.98 5.51 -11.19
N ASP A 109 13.76 6.51 -10.34
CA ASP A 109 13.92 6.44 -8.88
C ASP A 109 12.64 6.03 -8.11
N GLU A 110 11.49 5.95 -8.79
CA GLU A 110 10.23 5.44 -8.23
C GLU A 110 10.40 4.02 -7.67
N ILE A 111 9.66 3.72 -6.61
CA ILE A 111 9.63 2.41 -5.96
C ILE A 111 8.51 1.57 -6.58
N VAL A 112 8.82 0.36 -7.04
CA VAL A 112 7.86 -0.53 -7.73
C VAL A 112 6.67 -0.88 -6.83
N GLY A 113 6.87 -0.96 -5.51
CA GLY A 113 5.82 -1.13 -4.51
C GLY A 113 4.85 0.06 -4.46
N ASP A 114 5.36 1.28 -4.46
CA ASP A 114 4.54 2.50 -4.43
C ASP A 114 3.76 2.65 -5.75
N LEU A 115 4.41 2.41 -6.90
CA LEU A 115 3.75 2.35 -8.23
C LEU A 115 2.64 1.30 -8.28
N PHE A 116 2.86 0.11 -7.69
CA PHE A 116 1.84 -0.94 -7.64
C PHE A 116 0.68 -0.59 -6.71
N GLN A 117 0.95 0.10 -5.60
CA GLN A 117 -0.09 0.52 -4.68
C GLN A 117 -0.99 1.62 -5.25
N CYS A 118 -0.45 2.50 -6.10
CA CYS A 118 -1.21 3.56 -6.75
C CYS A 118 -1.84 3.17 -8.11
N PHE A 119 -1.19 2.31 -8.89
CA PHE A 119 -1.55 2.02 -10.29
C PHE A 119 -1.70 0.52 -10.61
N GLY A 120 -1.64 -0.36 -9.60
CA GLY A 120 -1.87 -1.79 -9.77
C GLY A 120 -3.31 -2.11 -10.19
N THR A 121 -3.46 -2.95 -11.22
CA THR A 121 -4.75 -3.40 -11.78
C THR A 121 -4.77 -4.92 -11.82
N ASP A 122 -5.87 -5.55 -11.38
CA ASP A 122 -6.02 -7.01 -11.29
C ASP A 122 -4.89 -7.71 -10.50
N GLY A 123 -4.35 -7.05 -9.48
CA GLY A 123 -3.19 -7.53 -8.72
C GLY A 123 -1.87 -7.54 -9.50
N THR A 124 -1.79 -6.82 -10.64
CA THR A 124 -0.58 -6.66 -11.46
C THR A 124 -0.27 -5.20 -11.79
N LEU A 125 1.01 -4.83 -11.87
CA LEU A 125 1.45 -3.55 -12.41
C LEU A 125 1.72 -3.70 -13.91
N ILE A 126 0.94 -3.08 -14.78
CA ILE A 126 1.15 -3.15 -16.23
C ILE A 126 2.23 -2.13 -16.63
N VAL A 127 3.30 -2.60 -17.26
CA VAL A 127 4.42 -1.80 -17.77
C VAL A 127 4.59 -2.07 -19.26
N ASN A 128 4.27 -1.08 -20.08
CA ASN A 128 4.48 -1.14 -21.52
C ASN A 128 5.87 -0.60 -21.86
N TYR A 129 6.51 -1.15 -22.89
CA TYR A 129 7.79 -0.70 -23.41
C TYR A 129 7.72 -0.48 -24.93
N SER A 130 8.32 0.60 -25.41
CA SER A 130 8.38 0.95 -26.83
C SER A 130 9.68 1.66 -27.18
N VAL A 131 10.15 1.54 -28.42
CA VAL A 131 11.31 2.29 -28.93
C VAL A 131 10.93 3.76 -29.16
N GLU A 132 9.73 3.98 -29.70
CA GLU A 132 9.20 5.30 -30.01
C GLU A 132 8.29 5.81 -28.88
N PRO A 133 8.22 7.13 -28.65
CA PRO A 133 7.25 7.71 -27.73
C PRO A 133 5.83 7.53 -28.28
N ALA A 134 5.10 6.55 -27.72
CA ALA A 134 3.74 6.22 -28.13
C ALA A 134 2.64 7.00 -27.38
N TRP A 135 2.99 7.57 -26.21
CA TRP A 135 2.08 8.36 -25.36
C TRP A 135 2.84 9.54 -24.75
N GLY A 136 2.21 10.72 -24.75
CA GLY A 136 2.75 12.00 -24.24
C GLY A 136 1.69 13.09 -24.32
#